data_AF-A0A8K0XKG0-F1
#
_entry.id   AF-A0A8K0XKG0-F1
#
_cell.length_a   1.000
_cell.length_b   1.000
_cell.length_c   1.000
_cell.angle_alpha   90.00
_cell.angle_beta   90.00
_cell.angle_gamma   90.00
#
_symmetry.space_group_name_H-M   'P 1'
#
loop_
_entity.id
_entity.type
_entity.pdbx_description
1 polymer ?
#
loop_
_entity_poly.entity_id
_entity_poly.type
_entity_poly.pdbx_seq_one_letter_code
_entity_poly.pdbx_strand_id
1 'polypeptide(L)'
;MPPLTTLFTNDKRTNWLALPSDVWPFPSKSAIPDEDDLRALYMSIYRVSLDDGPAVARSARLWESLLEKYPKVPFLLITVADMRWKLGAQIAALELYKKLEEVLSLPALEKWLAHYKRQHAIPVTVYKNNHDKFYDPRQLWRSTMENDPLNMALSVKYPDQEAVERLRTQPALQHIPDLADKYRNFMCIHSNAIETTVTLTGAAVTRLVNVGFYDERSAIEDDEVILECSDVTNGADALLLLRDTHQALRDAQAFSTSPVIKLTMDTLCELHKTLMTSSQIGFRGYTDDENGPTLKLNYTHIGRIREGFKMNVTAGSSLVKFKGIQFCPYDSVTKELMWFCGQFNVLLSRPNVDPFAACAWIHHVFVTIHPFQDGNGRLARIIGSIPLLRAGLPPLSIPNTHKLNYLDALNRIRADRHSETSYLHLMQTMFQGMDSSFTLLGACLP
;
A
#
# COMPACT_ATOMS: atom_id res chain seq x y z
N MET A 1 13.41 -14.00 -33.07
CA MET A 1 11.95 -13.71 -33.17
C MET A 1 11.59 -12.80 -32.02
N PRO A 2 10.93 -11.63 -32.26
CA PRO A 2 11.04 -10.50 -31.34
C PRO A 2 10.29 -10.76 -30.03
N PRO A 3 10.99 -10.78 -28.89
CA PRO A 3 10.42 -10.90 -27.55
C PRO A 3 10.01 -9.53 -27.03
N LEU A 4 8.72 -9.25 -26.83
CA LEU A 4 8.10 -8.06 -26.16
C LEU A 4 8.57 -6.64 -26.59
N THR A 5 9.65 -6.55 -27.35
CA THR A 5 10.32 -5.35 -27.84
C THR A 5 9.66 -4.82 -29.09
N THR A 6 8.81 -5.60 -29.77
CA THR A 6 7.95 -5.10 -30.87
C THR A 6 6.69 -4.38 -30.39
N LEU A 7 6.31 -4.43 -29.10
CA LEU A 7 5.12 -3.71 -28.57
C LEU A 7 5.43 -2.39 -27.87
N PHE A 8 6.71 -2.07 -27.70
CA PHE A 8 7.16 -0.82 -27.09
C PHE A 8 7.81 0.16 -28.06
N THR A 9 7.88 -0.20 -29.35
CA THR A 9 8.32 0.63 -30.46
C THR A 9 7.36 1.81 -30.65
N ASN A 10 7.69 2.95 -30.04
CA ASN A 10 7.55 4.19 -30.78
C ASN A 10 8.79 4.24 -31.69
N ASP A 11 8.57 4.29 -32.99
CA ASP A 11 9.46 3.94 -34.12
C ASP A 11 10.72 4.83 -34.27
N LYS A 12 11.14 5.47 -33.18
CA LYS A 12 12.32 6.34 -33.08
C LYS A 12 13.33 5.92 -32.00
N ARG A 13 12.98 5.00 -31.08
CA ARG A 13 13.92 4.52 -30.03
C ARG A 13 14.69 3.26 -30.42
N THR A 14 14.17 2.49 -31.38
CA THR A 14 14.73 1.23 -31.87
C THR A 14 16.13 1.36 -32.49
N ASN A 15 16.56 2.55 -32.89
CA ASN A 15 17.89 2.75 -33.48
C ASN A 15 19.01 3.08 -32.46
N TRP A 16 18.71 3.38 -31.19
CA TRP A 16 19.72 3.91 -30.27
C TRP A 16 20.23 2.86 -29.27
N LEU A 17 19.46 1.79 -29.07
CA LEU A 17 19.75 0.64 -28.22
C LEU A 17 19.99 -0.63 -29.04
N ALA A 18 20.56 -0.47 -30.24
CA ALA A 18 21.19 -1.60 -30.95
C ALA A 18 22.39 -2.06 -30.12
N LEU A 19 22.11 -2.83 -29.07
CA LEU A 19 23.11 -3.54 -28.30
C LEU A 19 23.83 -4.46 -29.30
N PRO A 20 25.16 -4.43 -29.40
CA PRO A 20 25.90 -5.39 -30.20
C PRO A 20 25.45 -6.81 -29.83
N SER A 21 25.41 -7.72 -30.80
CA SER A 21 25.05 -9.15 -30.62
C SER A 21 25.83 -9.87 -29.50
N ASP A 22 26.95 -9.28 -29.14
CA ASP A 22 27.99 -9.70 -28.21
C ASP A 22 27.79 -9.10 -26.80
N VAL A 23 26.79 -8.23 -26.61
CA VAL A 23 26.33 -7.72 -25.32
C VAL A 23 25.20 -8.60 -24.79
N TRP A 24 25.55 -9.85 -24.47
CA TRP A 24 24.80 -10.64 -23.49
C TRP A 24 25.65 -10.74 -22.22
N PRO A 25 25.62 -9.76 -21.32
CA PRO A 25 26.55 -9.74 -20.20
C PRO A 25 25.81 -10.34 -19.02
N PHE A 26 26.00 -11.63 -18.78
CA PHE A 26 26.01 -12.07 -17.40
C PHE A 26 27.41 -11.77 -16.87
N PRO A 27 27.62 -10.68 -16.09
CA PRO A 27 28.91 -10.42 -15.50
C PRO A 27 29.13 -11.51 -14.44
N SER A 28 29.88 -12.56 -14.80
CA SER A 28 30.18 -13.78 -14.02
C SER A 28 29.07 -14.84 -13.94
N LYS A 29 29.48 -16.12 -13.74
CA LYS A 29 28.57 -17.25 -13.53
C LYS A 29 27.63 -17.07 -12.33
N SER A 30 27.97 -16.21 -11.36
CA SER A 30 27.12 -15.87 -10.21
C SER A 30 26.03 -14.83 -10.49
N ALA A 31 25.98 -14.27 -11.70
CA ALA A 31 24.92 -13.34 -12.13
C ALA A 31 23.87 -14.00 -13.03
N ILE A 32 24.00 -15.30 -13.30
CA ILE A 32 23.06 -16.07 -14.13
C ILE A 32 21.89 -16.49 -13.24
N PRO A 33 20.63 -16.15 -13.59
CA PRO A 33 19.48 -16.67 -12.89
C PRO A 33 19.46 -18.20 -12.90
N ASP A 34 18.90 -18.79 -11.85
CA ASP A 34 18.73 -20.25 -11.81
C ASP A 34 17.78 -20.73 -12.94
N GLU A 35 17.79 -22.05 -13.19
CA GLU A 35 17.07 -22.64 -14.33
C GLU A 35 15.55 -22.42 -14.23
N ASP A 36 15.01 -22.44 -13.00
CA ASP A 36 13.58 -22.20 -12.75
C ASP A 36 13.20 -20.74 -13.03
N ASP A 37 14.02 -19.77 -12.60
CA ASP A 37 13.83 -18.35 -12.88
C ASP A 37 13.97 -18.04 -14.38
N LEU A 38 14.95 -18.65 -15.05
CA LEU A 38 15.11 -18.52 -16.50
C LEU A 38 13.89 -19.09 -17.24
N ARG A 39 13.39 -20.23 -16.79
CA ARG A 39 12.19 -20.85 -17.35
C ARG A 39 10.96 -19.97 -17.11
N ALA A 40 10.78 -19.45 -15.90
CA ALA A 40 9.68 -18.55 -15.58
C ALA A 40 9.74 -17.27 -16.43
N LEU A 41 10.92 -16.65 -16.54
CA LEU A 41 11.16 -15.50 -17.40
C LEU A 41 10.84 -15.81 -18.87
N TYR A 42 11.32 -16.93 -19.39
CA TYR A 42 11.02 -17.39 -20.75
C TYR A 42 9.51 -17.57 -20.97
N MET A 43 8.82 -18.26 -20.07
CA MET A 43 7.37 -18.45 -20.18
C MET A 43 6.62 -17.12 -20.14
N SER A 44 7.00 -16.20 -19.25
CA SER A 44 6.39 -14.87 -19.13
C SER A 44 6.58 -14.00 -20.38
N ILE A 45 7.67 -14.18 -21.13
CA ILE A 45 7.97 -13.41 -22.34
C ILE A 45 7.29 -14.00 -23.58
N TYR A 46 7.25 -15.33 -23.70
CA TYR A 46 6.91 -16.00 -24.96
C TYR A 46 5.57 -16.76 -24.94
N ARG A 47 4.98 -17.01 -23.76
CA ARG A 47 3.77 -17.83 -23.63
C ARG A 47 2.54 -17.09 -23.10
N VAL A 48 2.68 -15.83 -22.72
CA VAL A 48 1.58 -15.01 -22.21
C VAL A 48 0.94 -14.26 -23.36
N SER A 49 -0.38 -14.42 -23.51
CA SER A 49 -1.16 -13.62 -24.45
C SER A 49 -1.23 -12.18 -23.95
N LEU A 50 -1.06 -11.22 -24.87
CA LEU A 50 -1.13 -9.79 -24.54
C LEU A 50 -2.56 -9.33 -24.25
N ASP A 51 -3.54 -10.10 -24.71
CA ASP A 51 -4.96 -9.85 -24.46
C ASP A 51 -5.40 -10.34 -23.06
N ASP A 52 -4.54 -11.10 -22.36
CA ASP A 52 -4.77 -11.55 -20.99
C ASP A 52 -4.13 -10.58 -19.99
N GLY A 53 -4.86 -9.51 -19.68
CA GLY A 53 -4.42 -8.47 -18.73
C GLY A 53 -3.90 -9.00 -17.39
N PRO A 54 -4.64 -9.91 -16.69
CA PRO A 54 -4.16 -10.55 -15.47
C PRO A 54 -2.83 -11.31 -15.64
N ALA A 55 -2.67 -12.09 -16.71
CA ALA A 55 -1.40 -12.80 -16.97
C ALA A 55 -0.24 -11.85 -17.30
N VAL A 56 -0.50 -10.76 -18.01
CA VAL A 56 0.49 -9.71 -18.28
C VAL A 56 0.91 -9.02 -16.98
N ALA A 57 -0.03 -8.68 -16.10
CA ALA A 57 0.26 -8.10 -14.80
C ALA A 57 1.11 -9.04 -13.92
N ARG A 58 0.78 -10.34 -13.88
CA ARG A 58 1.59 -11.35 -13.18
C ARG A 58 3.01 -11.45 -13.74
N SER A 59 3.16 -11.41 -15.06
CA SER A 59 4.48 -11.43 -15.72
C SER A 59 5.32 -10.21 -15.37
N ALA A 60 4.70 -9.03 -15.37
CA ALA A 60 5.35 -7.78 -14.97
C ALA A 60 5.83 -7.80 -13.51
N ARG A 61 4.99 -8.33 -12.58
CA ARG A 61 5.37 -8.52 -11.16
C ARG A 61 6.51 -9.54 -11.01
N LEU A 62 6.50 -10.61 -11.81
CA LEU A 62 7.62 -11.57 -11.85
C LEU A 62 8.93 -10.87 -12.25
N TRP A 63 8.91 -10.00 -13.28
CA TRP A 63 10.12 -9.29 -13.70
C TRP A 63 10.67 -8.35 -12.63
N GLU A 64 9.79 -7.67 -11.89
CA GLU A 64 10.17 -6.86 -10.72
C GLU A 64 10.87 -7.72 -9.65
N SER A 65 10.30 -8.88 -9.32
CA SER A 65 10.89 -9.85 -8.37
C SER A 65 12.25 -10.37 -8.84
N LEU A 66 12.36 -10.74 -10.13
CA LEU A 66 13.62 -11.20 -10.71
C LEU A 66 14.68 -10.09 -10.72
N LEU A 67 14.29 -8.84 -11.01
CA LEU A 67 15.23 -7.72 -10.94
C LEU A 67 15.76 -7.49 -9.52
N GLU A 68 14.92 -7.69 -8.50
CA GLU A 68 15.38 -7.61 -7.11
C GLU A 68 16.38 -8.72 -6.77
N LYS A 69 16.12 -9.96 -7.23
CA LYS A 69 17.03 -11.10 -7.05
C LYS A 69 18.34 -10.91 -7.84
N TYR A 70 18.28 -10.30 -9.03
CA TYR A 70 19.40 -10.15 -9.95
C TYR A 70 19.59 -8.69 -10.43
N PRO A 71 19.97 -7.76 -9.53
CA PRO A 71 19.90 -6.31 -9.77
C PRO A 71 20.94 -5.77 -10.75
N LYS A 72 21.88 -6.62 -11.19
CA LYS A 72 22.97 -6.26 -12.11
C LYS A 72 22.82 -6.90 -13.50
N VAL A 73 21.76 -7.68 -13.73
CA VAL A 73 21.53 -8.33 -15.03
C VAL A 73 21.03 -7.27 -16.03
N PRO A 74 21.80 -6.95 -17.09
CA PRO A 74 21.45 -5.87 -18.02
C PRO A 74 20.11 -6.08 -18.71
N PHE A 75 19.78 -7.34 -19.05
CA PHE A 75 18.50 -7.70 -19.64
C PHE A 75 17.32 -7.33 -18.72
N LEU A 76 17.38 -7.70 -17.43
CA LEU A 76 16.32 -7.35 -16.48
C LEU A 76 16.25 -5.84 -16.23
N LEU A 77 17.40 -5.17 -16.15
CA LEU A 77 17.48 -3.72 -15.98
C LEU A 77 16.77 -2.98 -17.11
N ILE A 78 17.05 -3.32 -18.37
CA ILE A 78 16.41 -2.66 -19.52
C ILE A 78 14.93 -3.04 -19.65
N THR A 79 14.58 -4.32 -19.49
CA THR A 79 13.20 -4.80 -19.61
C THR A 79 12.28 -4.16 -18.59
N VAL A 80 12.69 -4.11 -17.33
CA VAL A 80 11.89 -3.47 -16.27
C VAL A 80 11.88 -1.95 -16.40
N ALA A 81 12.99 -1.33 -16.86
CA ALA A 81 13.02 0.11 -17.13
C ALA A 81 12.02 0.52 -18.21
N ASP A 82 11.97 -0.20 -19.33
CA ASP A 82 11.03 0.04 -20.42
C ASP A 82 9.58 -0.19 -19.97
N MET A 83 9.33 -1.27 -19.23
CA MET A 83 8.02 -1.55 -18.64
C MET A 83 7.55 -0.39 -17.74
N ARG A 84 8.36 0.01 -16.76
CA ARG A 84 8.06 1.13 -15.86
C ARG A 84 7.79 2.42 -16.64
N TRP A 85 8.60 2.69 -17.66
CA TRP A 85 8.43 3.87 -18.51
C TRP A 85 7.06 3.89 -19.18
N LYS A 86 6.66 2.75 -19.74
CA LYS A 86 5.39 2.60 -20.46
C LYS A 86 4.17 2.67 -19.55
N LEU A 87 4.31 2.18 -18.32
CA LEU A 87 3.28 2.27 -17.29
C LEU A 87 3.26 3.62 -16.55
N GLY A 88 4.00 4.62 -17.03
CA GLY A 88 3.99 6.00 -16.50
C GLY A 88 4.94 6.25 -15.32
N ALA A 89 5.68 5.25 -14.85
CA ALA A 89 6.66 5.35 -13.77
C ALA A 89 8.04 5.82 -14.25
N GLN A 90 8.08 6.94 -14.98
CA GLN A 90 9.26 7.42 -15.70
C GLN A 90 10.48 7.70 -14.79
N ILE A 91 10.27 8.26 -13.60
CA ILE A 91 11.39 8.54 -12.67
C ILE A 91 12.06 7.24 -12.21
N ALA A 92 11.29 6.21 -11.86
CA ALA A 92 11.87 4.92 -11.48
C ALA A 92 12.48 4.15 -12.66
N ALA A 93 11.99 4.37 -13.88
CA ALA A 93 12.63 3.85 -15.09
C ALA A 93 14.02 4.47 -15.31
N LEU A 94 14.16 5.80 -15.10
CA LEU A 94 15.44 6.50 -15.22
C LEU A 94 16.49 6.00 -14.23
N GLU A 95 16.09 5.63 -13.02
CA GLU A 95 16.99 5.01 -12.04
C GLU A 95 17.56 3.68 -12.56
N LEU A 96 16.74 2.87 -13.24
CA LEU A 96 17.19 1.61 -13.84
C LEU A 96 18.05 1.83 -15.08
N TYR A 97 17.72 2.79 -15.93
CA TYR A 97 18.60 3.18 -17.04
C TYR A 97 19.95 3.68 -16.55
N LYS A 98 20.01 4.41 -15.42
CA LYS A 98 21.27 4.81 -14.81
C LYS A 98 22.07 3.60 -14.32
N LYS A 99 21.43 2.64 -13.63
CA LYS A 99 22.09 1.39 -13.23
C LYS A 99 22.59 0.60 -14.43
N LEU A 100 21.82 0.55 -15.52
CA LEU A 100 22.23 -0.09 -16.77
C LEU A 100 23.46 0.59 -17.37
N GLU A 101 23.49 1.92 -17.37
CA GLU A 101 24.65 2.70 -17.80
C GLU A 101 25.88 2.39 -16.93
N GLU A 102 25.74 2.32 -15.61
CA GLU A 102 26.83 1.96 -14.70
C GLU A 102 27.37 0.53 -14.95
N VAL A 103 26.50 -0.40 -15.35
CA VAL A 103 26.89 -1.80 -15.65
C VAL A 103 27.55 -1.92 -17.03
N LEU A 104 27.05 -1.20 -18.03
CA LEU A 104 27.48 -1.35 -19.42
C LEU A 104 28.45 -0.26 -19.91
N SER A 105 28.63 0.81 -19.14
CA SER A 105 29.41 2.00 -19.49
C SER A 105 29.03 2.56 -20.86
N LEU A 106 27.78 3.03 -21.02
CA LEU A 106 27.21 3.47 -22.31
C LEU A 106 27.11 5.00 -22.41
N PRO A 107 28.05 5.70 -23.10
CA PRO A 107 28.07 7.17 -23.14
C PRO A 107 26.84 7.82 -23.79
N ALA A 108 26.19 7.10 -24.72
CA ALA A 108 24.96 7.57 -25.35
C ALA A 108 23.80 7.64 -24.35
N LEU A 109 23.70 6.66 -23.45
CA LEU A 109 22.67 6.59 -22.42
C LEU A 109 22.89 7.67 -21.35
N GLU A 110 24.14 7.90 -20.96
CA GLU A 110 24.53 8.97 -20.05
C GLU A 110 24.08 10.35 -20.57
N LYS A 111 24.40 10.66 -21.84
CA LYS A 111 24.00 11.92 -22.49
C LYS A 111 22.48 12.09 -22.52
N TRP A 112 21.73 11.03 -22.80
CA TRP A 112 20.28 11.06 -22.82
C TRP A 112 19.69 11.31 -21.42
N LEU A 113 20.21 10.65 -20.38
CA LEU A 113 19.80 10.87 -18.99
C LEU A 113 20.03 12.32 -18.54
N ALA A 114 21.14 12.92 -18.93
CA ALA A 114 21.47 14.32 -18.64
C ALA A 114 20.55 15.33 -19.34
N HIS A 115 19.99 14.98 -20.50
CA HIS A 115 19.01 15.80 -21.21
C HIS A 115 17.64 15.74 -20.53
N TYR A 116 17.15 14.54 -20.20
CA TYR A 116 15.81 14.35 -19.65
C TYR A 116 15.63 15.03 -18.29
N LYS A 117 16.62 14.94 -17.39
CA LYS A 117 16.58 15.57 -16.05
C LYS A 117 16.32 17.08 -16.08
N ARG A 118 16.66 17.77 -17.17
CA ARG A 118 16.47 19.22 -17.32
C ARG A 118 15.05 19.62 -17.70
N GLN A 119 14.24 18.72 -18.27
CA GLN A 119 12.97 19.08 -18.92
C GLN A 119 11.72 18.82 -18.06
N HIS A 120 11.79 18.03 -16.98
CA HIS A 120 10.59 17.45 -16.33
C HIS A 120 10.46 17.73 -14.82
N ALA A 121 10.87 18.91 -14.34
CA ALA A 121 10.64 19.30 -12.95
C ALA A 121 9.38 20.17 -12.85
N ILE A 122 8.24 19.58 -12.45
CA ILE A 122 7.10 20.38 -11.96
C ILE A 122 7.48 20.90 -10.57
N PRO A 123 7.52 22.23 -10.35
CA PRO A 123 7.90 22.78 -9.06
C PRO A 123 6.90 22.40 -7.97
N VAL A 124 7.39 21.84 -6.87
CA VAL A 124 6.57 21.52 -5.68
C VAL A 124 5.88 22.76 -5.08
N THR A 125 6.42 23.95 -5.37
CA THR A 125 5.83 25.25 -4.99
C THR A 125 4.42 25.42 -5.54
N VAL A 126 4.12 24.90 -6.73
CA VAL A 126 2.76 24.93 -7.29
C VAL A 126 1.80 24.11 -6.44
N TYR A 127 2.22 22.91 -6.01
CA TYR A 127 1.40 22.07 -5.13
C TYR A 127 1.19 22.73 -3.77
N LYS A 128 2.25 23.32 -3.19
CA LYS A 128 2.20 23.97 -1.88
C LYS A 128 1.28 25.18 -1.87
N ASN A 129 1.23 25.98 -2.94
CA ASN A 129 0.58 27.30 -2.93
C ASN A 129 -0.81 27.34 -3.59
N ASN A 130 -1.25 26.30 -4.30
CA ASN A 130 -2.51 26.32 -5.05
C ASN A 130 -3.71 25.87 -4.19
N HIS A 131 -3.98 26.60 -3.11
CA HIS A 131 -4.96 26.24 -2.07
C HIS A 131 -6.43 26.37 -2.54
N ASP A 132 -6.76 27.42 -3.28
CA ASP A 132 -8.15 27.86 -3.41
C ASP A 132 -9.01 27.07 -4.41
N LYS A 133 -8.36 26.36 -5.36
CA LYS A 133 -9.05 25.69 -6.47
C LYS A 133 -9.35 24.20 -6.24
N PHE A 134 -8.64 23.53 -5.34
CA PHE A 134 -8.66 22.06 -5.26
C PHE A 134 -8.88 21.48 -3.87
N TYR A 135 -8.66 22.25 -2.79
CA TYR A 135 -8.62 21.72 -1.43
C TYR A 135 -9.58 22.44 -0.47
N ASP A 136 -10.06 21.72 0.54
CA ASP A 136 -10.84 22.31 1.65
C ASP A 136 -9.84 23.09 2.52
N PRO A 137 -10.07 24.39 2.81
CA PRO A 137 -9.17 25.19 3.65
C PRO A 137 -8.84 24.54 5.00
N ARG A 138 -9.77 23.76 5.56
CA ARG A 138 -9.55 23.02 6.81
C ARG A 138 -8.68 21.77 6.63
N GLN A 139 -8.62 21.26 5.40
CA GLN A 139 -7.91 20.04 4.98
C GLN A 139 -6.63 20.34 4.19
N LEU A 140 -6.10 21.57 4.31
CA LEU A 140 -4.78 21.92 3.79
C LEU A 140 -3.68 21.22 4.60
N TRP A 141 -2.56 20.95 3.93
CA TRP A 141 -1.43 20.35 4.61
C TRP A 141 -0.83 21.31 5.62
N ARG A 142 -0.62 20.78 6.83
CA ARG A 142 0.14 21.39 7.92
C ARG A 142 1.16 20.36 8.41
N SER A 143 2.37 20.81 8.72
CA SER A 143 3.43 19.94 9.22
C SER A 143 2.96 19.16 10.43
N THR A 144 3.07 17.84 10.40
CA THR A 144 2.67 17.00 11.54
C THR A 144 3.62 17.17 12.72
N MET A 145 4.89 17.48 12.42
CA MET A 145 5.91 17.79 13.42
C MET A 145 5.52 18.93 14.35
N GLU A 146 4.83 19.94 13.81
CA GLU A 146 4.45 21.15 14.53
C GLU A 146 3.03 21.06 15.11
N ASN A 147 2.15 20.29 14.47
CA ASN A 147 0.70 20.34 14.74
C ASN A 147 0.14 19.07 15.39
N ASP A 148 0.89 17.96 15.46
CA ASP A 148 0.41 16.70 16.04
C ASP A 148 1.33 16.20 17.18
N PRO A 149 1.65 17.03 18.19
CA PRO A 149 2.50 16.60 19.30
C PRO A 149 1.84 15.45 20.09
N LEU A 150 2.65 14.70 20.84
CA LEU A 150 2.19 13.55 21.62
C LEU A 150 1.26 13.91 22.80
N ASN A 151 1.02 15.20 23.09
CA ASN A 151 0.28 15.64 24.27
C ASN A 151 -1.05 14.91 24.44
N MET A 152 -1.89 14.88 23.39
CA MET A 152 -3.20 14.19 23.44
C MET A 152 -3.04 12.68 23.67
N ALA A 153 -2.09 12.04 22.98
CA ALA A 153 -1.82 10.61 23.11
C ALA A 153 -1.34 10.22 24.53
N LEU A 154 -0.69 11.14 25.24
CA LEU A 154 -0.15 10.92 26.58
C LEU A 154 -1.09 11.36 27.71
N SER A 155 -2.05 12.26 27.45
CA SER A 155 -2.95 12.81 28.47
C SER A 155 -4.35 12.21 28.46
N VAL A 156 -4.84 11.74 27.31
CA VAL A 156 -6.21 11.26 27.14
C VAL A 156 -6.28 9.76 27.37
N LYS A 157 -7.33 9.31 28.06
CA LYS A 157 -7.66 7.89 28.23
C LYS A 157 -9.01 7.59 27.60
N TYR A 158 -9.20 6.35 27.14
CA TYR A 158 -10.50 5.93 26.69
C TYR A 158 -11.48 5.93 27.90
N PRO A 159 -12.66 6.56 27.80
CA PRO A 159 -13.52 6.75 28.97
C PRO A 159 -14.02 5.44 29.61
N ASP A 160 -14.35 4.43 28.79
CA ASP A 160 -14.94 3.17 29.25
C ASP A 160 -13.90 2.04 29.27
N GLN A 161 -13.14 1.96 30.35
CA GLN A 161 -12.10 0.94 30.53
C GLN A 161 -12.67 -0.47 30.71
N GLU A 162 -13.90 -0.59 31.22
CA GLU A 162 -14.57 -1.89 31.35
C GLU A 162 -14.92 -2.46 29.96
N ALA A 163 -15.38 -1.61 29.05
CA ALA A 163 -15.60 -2.00 27.66
C ALA A 163 -14.31 -2.41 26.94
N VAL A 164 -13.19 -1.76 27.24
CA VAL A 164 -11.86 -2.17 26.73
C VAL A 164 -11.47 -3.55 27.27
N GLU A 165 -11.75 -3.85 28.53
CA GLU A 165 -11.52 -5.19 29.10
C GLU A 165 -12.42 -6.26 28.44
N ARG A 166 -13.69 -5.93 28.17
CA ARG A 166 -14.58 -6.81 27.41
C ARG A 166 -14.04 -7.04 25.99
N LEU A 167 -13.50 -6.01 25.35
CA LEU A 167 -12.84 -6.15 24.05
C LEU A 167 -11.64 -7.10 24.09
N ARG A 168 -10.87 -7.07 25.18
CA ARG A 168 -9.70 -7.94 25.39
C ARG A 168 -10.07 -9.39 25.62
N THR A 169 -11.06 -9.63 26.47
CA THR A 169 -11.39 -10.97 26.98
C THR A 169 -12.39 -11.72 26.11
N GLN A 170 -13.28 -11.00 25.40
CA GLN A 170 -14.32 -11.58 24.53
C GLN A 170 -15.04 -12.79 25.13
N PRO A 171 -15.63 -12.66 26.34
CA PRO A 171 -16.15 -13.81 27.08
C PRO A 171 -17.26 -14.55 26.33
N ALA A 172 -18.03 -13.86 25.48
CA ALA A 172 -19.08 -14.46 24.67
C ALA A 172 -18.53 -15.39 23.56
N LEU A 173 -17.31 -15.15 23.08
CA LEU A 173 -16.71 -15.88 21.96
C LEU A 173 -15.50 -16.74 22.39
N GLN A 174 -15.16 -16.79 23.67
CA GLN A 174 -14.00 -17.55 24.19
C GLN A 174 -14.03 -19.06 23.86
N HIS A 175 -15.22 -19.60 23.56
CA HIS A 175 -15.42 -21.01 23.20
C HIS A 175 -15.13 -21.29 21.72
N ILE A 176 -14.96 -20.25 20.90
CA ILE A 176 -14.71 -20.37 19.46
C ILE A 176 -13.23 -20.70 19.25
N PRO A 177 -12.91 -21.81 18.55
CA PRO A 177 -11.53 -22.17 18.26
C PRO A 177 -10.91 -21.12 17.33
N ASP A 178 -9.63 -20.82 17.59
CA ASP A 178 -8.82 -19.92 16.76
C ASP A 178 -9.46 -18.53 16.54
N LEU A 179 -10.24 -18.03 17.52
CA LEU A 179 -10.95 -16.75 17.43
C LEU A 179 -10.03 -15.60 16.99
N ALA A 180 -8.79 -15.58 17.48
CA ALA A 180 -7.81 -14.57 17.13
C ALA A 180 -7.43 -14.61 15.63
N ASP A 181 -7.30 -15.79 15.02
CA ASP A 181 -7.08 -15.96 13.58
C ASP A 181 -8.30 -15.52 12.78
N LYS A 182 -9.50 -15.93 13.20
CA LYS A 182 -10.76 -15.54 12.54
C LYS A 182 -10.96 -14.01 12.57
N TYR A 183 -10.62 -13.37 13.69
CA TYR A 183 -10.64 -11.91 13.79
C TYR A 183 -9.61 -11.24 12.87
N ARG A 184 -8.39 -11.79 12.74
CA ARG A 184 -7.39 -11.29 11.79
C ARG A 184 -7.87 -11.42 10.33
N ASN A 185 -8.51 -12.53 9.99
CA ASN A 185 -9.11 -12.72 8.67
C ASN A 185 -10.20 -11.67 8.40
N PHE A 186 -11.09 -11.45 9.38
CA PHE A 186 -12.14 -10.44 9.31
C PHE A 186 -11.57 -9.03 9.11
N MET A 187 -10.58 -8.65 9.92
CA MET A 187 -9.88 -7.37 9.81
C MET A 187 -9.26 -7.19 8.43
N CYS A 188 -8.59 -8.21 7.90
CA CYS A 188 -7.96 -8.19 6.59
C CYS A 188 -8.98 -7.91 5.47
N ILE A 189 -10.10 -8.63 5.46
CA ILE A 189 -11.18 -8.46 4.48
C ILE A 189 -11.74 -7.04 4.55
N HIS A 190 -12.11 -6.57 5.73
CA HIS A 190 -12.74 -5.25 5.88
C HIS A 190 -11.76 -4.09 5.66
N SER A 191 -10.47 -4.26 5.97
CA SER A 191 -9.45 -3.28 5.66
C SER A 191 -9.29 -3.09 4.14
N ASN A 192 -9.43 -4.15 3.33
CA ASN A 192 -9.43 -4.04 1.87
C ASN A 192 -10.73 -3.44 1.33
N ALA A 193 -11.88 -3.81 1.90
CA ALA A 193 -13.18 -3.26 1.49
C ALA A 193 -13.27 -1.74 1.73
N ILE A 194 -12.70 -1.24 2.83
CA ILE A 194 -12.65 0.21 3.11
C ILE A 194 -11.94 0.99 1.99
N GLU A 195 -10.85 0.45 1.45
CA GLU A 195 -10.12 1.08 0.35
C GLU A 195 -10.69 0.73 -1.03
N THR A 196 -11.84 0.05 -1.10
CA THR A 196 -12.43 -0.50 -2.34
C THR A 196 -11.48 -1.42 -3.12
N THR A 197 -10.44 -1.94 -2.46
CA THR A 197 -9.45 -2.80 -3.11
C THR A 197 -10.05 -4.16 -3.40
N VAL A 198 -10.71 -4.77 -2.41
CA VAL A 198 -11.44 -6.03 -2.53
C VAL A 198 -12.73 -5.92 -1.73
N THR A 199 -13.87 -6.08 -2.39
CA THR A 199 -15.19 -6.19 -1.76
C THR A 199 -15.81 -7.53 -2.16
N LEU A 200 -16.23 -8.33 -1.18
CA LEU A 200 -16.72 -9.69 -1.38
C LEU A 200 -18.19 -9.86 -0.95
N THR A 201 -18.84 -10.90 -1.48
CA THR A 201 -20.16 -11.33 -1.02
C THR A 201 -20.11 -11.84 0.42
N GLY A 202 -21.24 -11.78 1.14
CA GLY A 202 -21.31 -12.28 2.52
C GLY A 202 -20.93 -13.76 2.67
N ALA A 203 -21.25 -14.59 1.67
CA ALA A 203 -20.87 -16.00 1.66
C ALA A 203 -19.36 -16.19 1.60
N ALA A 204 -18.67 -15.45 0.73
CA ALA A 204 -17.22 -15.48 0.64
C ALA A 204 -16.55 -14.93 1.91
N VAL A 205 -17.09 -13.85 2.49
CA VAL A 205 -16.60 -13.32 3.78
C VAL A 205 -16.70 -14.39 4.87
N THR A 206 -17.86 -15.01 5.05
CA THR A 206 -18.06 -16.07 6.05
C THR A 206 -17.10 -17.24 5.85
N ARG A 207 -16.91 -17.69 4.60
CA ARG A 207 -15.96 -18.77 4.30
C ARG A 207 -14.53 -18.38 4.65
N LEU A 208 -14.05 -17.23 4.16
CA LEU A 208 -12.66 -16.80 4.34
C LEU A 208 -12.32 -16.43 5.79
N VAL A 209 -13.29 -15.92 6.56
CA VAL A 209 -13.14 -15.74 8.00
C VAL A 209 -12.80 -17.07 8.69
N ASN A 210 -13.50 -18.14 8.29
CA ASN A 210 -13.34 -19.45 8.92
C ASN A 210 -12.15 -20.26 8.43
N VAL A 211 -11.83 -20.17 7.15
CA VAL A 211 -10.82 -20.98 6.46
C VAL A 211 -9.46 -20.26 6.38
N GLY A 212 -9.46 -18.92 6.37
CA GLY A 212 -8.27 -18.11 6.07
C GLY A 212 -8.02 -17.98 4.58
N PHE A 213 -6.79 -17.60 4.21
CA PHE A 213 -6.42 -17.23 2.83
C PHE A 213 -5.45 -18.20 2.14
N TYR A 214 -4.92 -19.20 2.85
CA TYR A 214 -3.83 -20.06 2.34
C TYR A 214 -4.26 -21.53 2.12
N ASP A 215 -5.51 -21.87 2.45
CA ASP A 215 -6.08 -23.19 2.23
C ASP A 215 -6.65 -23.29 0.81
N GLU A 216 -6.83 -24.51 0.28
CA GLU A 216 -7.44 -24.73 -1.03
C GLU A 216 -8.88 -24.20 -1.08
N ARG A 217 -9.62 -24.28 0.04
CA ARG A 217 -10.98 -23.74 0.21
C ARG A 217 -11.02 -22.21 0.27
N SER A 218 -9.87 -21.54 0.28
CA SER A 218 -9.77 -20.08 0.19
C SER A 218 -9.96 -19.55 -1.23
N ALA A 219 -10.14 -20.42 -2.23
CA ALA A 219 -10.49 -19.99 -3.59
C ALA A 219 -11.70 -19.03 -3.54
N ILE A 220 -11.60 -17.98 -4.35
CA ILE A 220 -12.64 -16.97 -4.53
C ILE A 220 -13.07 -17.08 -5.98
N GLU A 221 -14.35 -17.34 -6.20
CA GLU A 221 -14.93 -17.34 -7.54
C GLU A 221 -15.16 -15.90 -8.02
N ASP A 222 -15.16 -15.67 -9.32
CA ASP A 222 -15.26 -14.31 -9.88
C ASP A 222 -16.58 -13.61 -9.53
N ASP A 223 -17.67 -14.36 -9.37
CA ASP A 223 -18.98 -13.86 -8.97
C ASP A 223 -19.09 -13.54 -7.46
N GLU A 224 -18.10 -13.96 -6.66
CA GLU A 224 -17.99 -13.60 -5.25
C GLU A 224 -17.31 -12.24 -5.03
N VAL A 225 -16.70 -11.67 -6.07
CA VAL A 225 -16.15 -10.32 -6.07
C VAL A 225 -17.24 -9.33 -6.48
N ILE A 226 -17.51 -8.34 -5.63
CA ILE A 226 -18.43 -7.25 -5.96
C ILE A 226 -17.69 -6.23 -6.83
N LEU A 227 -17.74 -6.45 -8.15
CA LEU A 227 -16.97 -5.69 -9.15
C LEU A 227 -17.25 -4.18 -9.12
N GLU A 228 -18.49 -3.77 -8.86
CA GLU A 228 -18.88 -2.34 -8.78
C GLU A 228 -18.17 -1.58 -7.66
N CYS A 229 -17.61 -2.31 -6.68
CA CYS A 229 -16.99 -1.77 -5.48
C CYS A 229 -15.56 -2.30 -5.26
N SER A 230 -14.95 -2.89 -6.29
CA SER A 230 -13.63 -3.51 -6.22
C SER A 230 -12.71 -2.98 -7.31
N ASP A 231 -11.44 -2.76 -6.97
CA ASP A 231 -10.41 -2.42 -7.95
C ASP A 231 -9.92 -3.65 -8.74
N VAL A 232 -10.22 -4.86 -8.26
CA VAL A 232 -9.92 -6.14 -8.91
C VAL A 232 -11.10 -6.66 -9.73
N THR A 233 -10.79 -7.43 -10.77
CA THR A 233 -11.79 -7.97 -11.71
C THR A 233 -11.98 -9.49 -11.61
N ASN A 234 -11.23 -10.18 -10.75
CA ASN A 234 -11.29 -11.63 -10.60
C ASN A 234 -10.94 -12.07 -9.16
N GLY A 235 -11.39 -13.26 -8.77
CA GLY A 235 -11.23 -13.80 -7.43
C GLY A 235 -9.79 -14.20 -7.08
N ALA A 236 -8.99 -14.61 -8.07
CA ALA A 236 -7.59 -14.98 -7.83
C ALA A 236 -6.74 -13.77 -7.39
N ASP A 237 -6.88 -12.62 -8.06
CA ASP A 237 -6.23 -11.37 -7.67
C ASP A 237 -6.78 -10.84 -6.33
N ALA A 238 -8.09 -10.99 -6.09
CA ALA A 238 -8.68 -10.66 -4.78
C ALA A 238 -7.99 -11.44 -3.65
N LEU A 239 -7.80 -12.74 -3.82
CA LEU A 239 -7.15 -13.60 -2.83
C LEU A 239 -5.68 -13.20 -2.61
N LEU A 240 -4.95 -12.85 -3.67
CA LEU A 240 -3.56 -12.39 -3.56
C LEU A 240 -3.46 -11.09 -2.73
N LEU A 241 -4.35 -10.12 -2.95
CA LEU A 241 -4.35 -8.86 -2.19
C LEU A 241 -4.73 -9.06 -0.72
N LEU A 242 -5.63 -10.00 -0.42
CA LEU A 242 -5.94 -10.40 0.94
C LEU A 242 -4.73 -11.08 1.61
N ARG A 243 -3.99 -11.93 0.89
CA ARG A 243 -2.75 -12.55 1.39
C ARG A 243 -1.68 -11.51 1.70
N ASP A 244 -1.49 -10.51 0.84
CA ASP A 244 -0.53 -9.42 1.07
C ASP A 244 -0.87 -8.64 2.35
N THR A 245 -2.14 -8.27 2.51
CA THR A 245 -2.61 -7.54 3.70
C THR A 245 -2.47 -8.38 4.96
N HIS A 246 -2.84 -9.66 4.89
CA HIS A 246 -2.73 -10.59 6.00
C HIS A 246 -1.26 -10.82 6.40
N GLN A 247 -0.35 -10.98 5.42
CA GLN A 247 1.07 -11.14 5.70
C GLN A 247 1.67 -9.88 6.33
N ALA A 248 1.34 -8.68 5.82
CA ALA A 248 1.80 -7.42 6.43
C ALA A 248 1.29 -7.24 7.87
N LEU A 249 0.07 -7.69 8.18
CA LEU A 249 -0.44 -7.71 9.55
C LEU A 249 0.35 -8.68 10.44
N ARG A 250 0.68 -9.87 9.95
CA ARG A 250 1.52 -10.83 10.69
C ARG A 250 2.91 -10.29 10.97
N ASP A 251 3.52 -9.63 9.98
CA ASP A 251 4.83 -9.00 10.12
C ASP A 251 4.78 -7.87 11.17
N ALA A 252 3.73 -7.05 11.16
CA ALA A 252 3.52 -6.01 12.18
C ALA A 252 3.24 -6.61 13.57
N GLN A 253 2.56 -7.75 13.66
CA GLN A 253 2.34 -8.45 14.92
C GLN A 253 3.65 -9.02 15.48
N ALA A 254 4.48 -9.66 14.65
CA ALA A 254 5.81 -10.12 15.04
C ALA A 254 6.71 -8.96 15.49
N PHE A 255 6.61 -7.81 14.84
CA PHE A 255 7.26 -6.58 15.29
C PHE A 255 6.72 -6.13 16.66
N SER A 256 5.40 -6.18 16.89
CA SER A 256 4.76 -5.74 18.13
C SER A 256 5.13 -6.56 19.37
N THR A 257 5.49 -7.84 19.20
CA THR A 257 5.89 -8.75 20.29
C THR A 257 7.37 -8.64 20.65
N SER A 258 8.16 -7.87 19.89
CA SER A 258 9.57 -7.67 20.18
C SER A 258 9.78 -6.95 21.53
N PRO A 259 10.75 -7.40 22.37
CA PRO A 259 11.02 -6.77 23.67
C PRO A 259 11.41 -5.29 23.55
N VAL A 260 12.19 -4.96 22.52
CA VAL A 260 12.59 -3.59 22.18
C VAL A 260 11.99 -3.26 20.82
N ILE A 261 11.07 -2.30 20.80
CA ILE A 261 10.47 -1.80 19.56
C ILE A 261 11.20 -0.54 19.11
N LYS A 262 11.62 -0.56 17.85
CA LYS A 262 12.18 0.60 17.17
C LYS A 262 11.64 0.66 15.74
N LEU A 263 10.61 1.47 15.54
CA LEU A 263 10.09 1.76 14.21
C LEU A 263 11.09 2.64 13.46
N THR A 264 11.37 2.26 12.23
CA THR A 264 12.22 3.02 11.29
C THR A 264 11.48 3.20 9.97
N MET A 265 11.98 4.09 9.12
CA MET A 265 11.44 4.22 7.75
C MET A 265 11.58 2.92 6.97
N ASP A 266 12.68 2.19 7.14
CA ASP A 266 12.90 0.91 6.46
C ASP A 266 11.85 -0.11 6.89
N THR A 267 11.52 -0.17 8.19
CA THR A 267 10.43 -1.02 8.70
C THR A 267 9.09 -0.68 8.02
N LEU A 268 8.77 0.60 7.86
CA LEU A 268 7.55 1.03 7.18
C LEU A 268 7.56 0.70 5.69
N CYS A 269 8.70 0.87 5.03
CA CYS A 269 8.90 0.50 3.63
C CYS A 269 8.74 -1.01 3.43
N GLU A 270 9.31 -1.86 4.29
CA GLU A 270 9.14 -3.31 4.19
C GLU A 270 7.70 -3.75 4.41
N LEU A 271 7.01 -3.22 5.44
CA LEU A 271 5.59 -3.51 5.65
C LEU A 271 4.73 -3.06 4.46
N HIS A 272 5.02 -1.88 3.90
CA HIS A 272 4.36 -1.38 2.71
C HIS A 272 4.63 -2.25 1.48
N LYS A 273 5.86 -2.74 1.32
CA LYS A 273 6.25 -3.64 0.24
C LYS A 273 5.45 -4.93 0.33
N THR A 274 5.45 -5.61 1.48
CA THR A 274 4.63 -6.81 1.71
C THR A 274 3.17 -6.55 1.37
N LEU A 275 2.58 -5.48 1.91
CA LEU A 275 1.17 -5.11 1.74
C LEU A 275 0.77 -4.88 0.27
N MET A 276 1.68 -4.37 -0.55
CA MET A 276 1.38 -3.89 -1.90
C MET A 276 1.97 -4.76 -3.01
N THR A 277 2.58 -5.91 -2.68
CA THR A 277 3.27 -6.79 -3.64
C THR A 277 2.42 -7.08 -4.88
N SER A 278 1.19 -7.55 -4.70
CA SER A 278 0.28 -7.87 -5.79
C SER A 278 -0.40 -6.63 -6.40
N SER A 279 -0.31 -5.48 -5.73
CA SER A 279 -0.78 -4.18 -6.26
C SER A 279 0.28 -3.41 -7.06
N GLN A 280 1.53 -3.91 -7.11
CA GLN A 280 2.62 -3.22 -7.81
C GLN A 280 2.32 -2.98 -9.28
N ILE A 281 1.71 -3.98 -9.93
CA ILE A 281 1.18 -3.89 -11.28
C ILE A 281 -0.28 -4.28 -11.23
N GLY A 282 -1.17 -3.30 -11.31
CA GLY A 282 -2.61 -3.56 -11.33
C GLY A 282 -3.12 -3.70 -12.76
N PHE A 283 -4.33 -4.24 -12.86
CA PHE A 283 -5.07 -4.38 -14.11
C PHE A 283 -6.49 -3.87 -13.91
N ARG A 284 -6.96 -2.99 -14.80
CA ARG A 284 -8.37 -2.66 -14.95
C ARG A 284 -8.81 -2.90 -16.39
N GLY A 285 -9.86 -3.70 -16.56
CA GLY A 285 -10.59 -3.77 -17.81
C GLY A 285 -11.53 -2.58 -17.93
N TYR A 286 -11.46 -1.86 -19.05
CA TYR A 286 -12.48 -0.88 -19.44
C TYR A 286 -13.15 -1.40 -20.70
N THR A 287 -14.47 -1.29 -20.79
CA THR A 287 -15.14 -1.33 -22.09
C THR A 287 -15.15 0.09 -22.64
N ASP A 288 -14.40 0.32 -23.71
CA ASP A 288 -14.57 1.53 -24.51
C ASP A 288 -15.76 1.28 -25.45
N ASP A 289 -16.80 2.11 -25.35
CA ASP A 289 -18.07 1.93 -26.08
C ASP A 289 -17.85 1.89 -27.62
N GLU A 290 -16.73 2.43 -28.11
CA GLU A 290 -16.38 2.46 -29.54
C GLU A 290 -15.30 1.45 -29.96
N ASN A 291 -14.44 0.96 -29.05
CA ASN A 291 -13.27 0.15 -29.39
C ASN A 291 -13.21 -1.23 -28.71
N GLY A 292 -14.25 -1.61 -27.96
CA GLY A 292 -14.28 -2.85 -27.19
C GLY A 292 -13.45 -2.79 -25.91
N PRO A 293 -13.23 -3.92 -25.22
CA PRO A 293 -12.48 -3.93 -23.98
C PRO A 293 -11.02 -3.51 -24.20
N THR A 294 -10.61 -2.39 -23.60
CA THR A 294 -9.21 -1.93 -23.59
C THR A 294 -8.57 -2.27 -22.25
N LEU A 295 -7.42 -2.94 -22.31
CA LEU A 295 -6.63 -3.34 -21.15
C LEU A 295 -5.85 -2.12 -20.64
N LYS A 296 -6.04 -1.73 -19.37
CA LYS A 296 -5.23 -0.70 -18.74
C LYS A 296 -4.45 -1.27 -17.55
N LEU A 297 -3.14 -1.31 -17.70
CA LEU A 297 -2.21 -1.62 -16.62
C LEU A 297 -1.79 -0.34 -15.90
N ASN A 298 -1.55 -0.44 -14.60
CA ASN A 298 -1.01 0.65 -13.79
C ASN A 298 0.19 0.17 -12.97
N TYR A 299 1.16 1.07 -12.78
CA TYR A 299 2.33 0.83 -11.93
C TYR A 299 2.21 1.60 -10.62
N THR A 300 2.45 0.91 -9.51
CA THR A 300 2.51 1.49 -8.17
C THR A 300 3.90 1.30 -7.58
N HIS A 301 4.51 2.37 -7.08
CA HIS A 301 5.75 2.27 -6.33
C HIS A 301 5.49 1.62 -4.96
N ILE A 302 5.96 0.39 -4.78
CA ILE A 302 5.88 -0.34 -3.50
C ILE A 302 7.19 -0.22 -2.72
N GLY A 303 7.11 -0.34 -1.40
CA GLY A 303 8.27 -0.24 -0.49
C GLY A 303 9.10 1.04 -0.56
N ARG A 304 8.57 2.12 -1.15
CA ARG A 304 9.32 3.38 -1.35
C ARG A 304 8.44 4.60 -1.12
N ILE A 305 8.96 5.56 -0.36
CA ILE A 305 8.28 6.84 -0.15
C ILE A 305 8.25 7.69 -1.44
N ARG A 306 7.22 8.53 -1.56
CA ARG A 306 6.96 9.31 -2.78
C ARG A 306 7.86 10.51 -3.03
N GLU A 307 8.73 10.83 -2.08
CA GLU A 307 9.81 11.81 -2.29
C GLU A 307 10.73 11.36 -3.43
N GLY A 308 11.10 10.07 -3.48
CA GLY A 308 12.04 9.53 -4.46
C GLY A 308 11.57 9.63 -5.91
N PHE A 309 10.26 9.69 -6.12
CA PHE A 309 9.62 9.83 -7.44
C PHE A 309 8.79 11.11 -7.57
N LYS A 310 9.05 12.11 -6.71
CA LYS A 310 8.52 13.48 -6.78
C LYS A 310 7.01 13.55 -6.98
N MET A 311 6.26 12.68 -6.30
CA MET A 311 4.82 12.54 -6.50
C MET A 311 4.05 13.11 -5.31
N ASN A 312 3.13 14.03 -5.62
CA ASN A 312 2.13 14.48 -4.66
C ASN A 312 0.86 13.67 -4.82
N VAL A 313 0.19 13.42 -3.71
CA VAL A 313 -1.07 12.67 -3.63
C VAL A 313 -2.13 13.55 -3.02
N THR A 314 -3.38 13.30 -3.41
CA THR A 314 -4.56 14.00 -2.92
C THR A 314 -5.69 12.98 -2.77
N ALA A 315 -6.64 13.24 -1.89
CA ALA A 315 -7.85 12.43 -1.79
C ALA A 315 -9.07 13.29 -2.08
N GLY A 316 -9.98 12.79 -2.94
CA GLY A 316 -11.29 13.39 -3.14
C GLY A 316 -12.20 13.07 -1.95
N SER A 317 -12.95 14.06 -1.47
CA SER A 317 -14.00 13.79 -0.48
C SER A 317 -15.23 13.24 -1.18
N SER A 318 -15.56 11.97 -0.96
CA SER A 318 -16.81 11.36 -1.47
C SER A 318 -18.07 12.03 -0.90
N LEU A 319 -17.93 12.72 0.25
CA LEU A 319 -19.02 13.35 0.99
C LEU A 319 -19.27 14.81 0.58
N VAL A 320 -18.29 15.48 -0.05
CA VAL A 320 -18.41 16.90 -0.42
C VAL A 320 -17.89 17.09 -1.84
N LYS A 321 -18.82 17.35 -2.76
CA LYS A 321 -18.63 17.39 -4.22
C LYS A 321 -17.58 18.36 -4.77
N PHE A 322 -16.80 19.10 -3.94
CA PHE A 322 -15.95 20.17 -4.47
C PHE A 322 -14.57 20.43 -3.84
N LYS A 323 -14.13 19.75 -2.77
CA LYS A 323 -12.82 20.10 -2.18
C LYS A 323 -12.11 18.90 -1.54
N GLY A 324 -10.92 18.56 -2.06
CA GLY A 324 -10.12 17.42 -1.63
C GLY A 324 -9.20 17.70 -0.44
N ILE A 325 -8.42 16.70 -0.09
CA ILE A 325 -7.43 16.72 0.99
C ILE A 325 -6.05 16.99 0.39
N GLN A 326 -5.32 17.93 0.96
CA GLN A 326 -3.91 18.15 0.66
C GLN A 326 -3.05 17.40 1.69
N PHE A 327 -2.29 16.42 1.21
CA PHE A 327 -1.34 15.68 2.04
C PHE A 327 0.04 16.36 2.05
N CYS A 328 0.99 15.77 2.78
CA CYS A 328 2.36 16.25 2.81
C CYS A 328 2.93 16.46 1.38
N PRO A 329 3.59 17.57 1.06
CA PRO A 329 4.33 17.71 -0.18
C PRO A 329 5.44 16.66 -0.26
N TYR A 330 5.72 16.13 -1.45
CA TYR A 330 6.68 15.03 -1.61
C TYR A 330 8.06 15.35 -1.04
N ASP A 331 8.48 16.61 -1.08
CA ASP A 331 9.80 17.09 -0.64
C ASP A 331 9.92 17.26 0.88
N SER A 332 8.81 17.07 1.61
CA SER A 332 8.76 17.10 3.08
C SER A 332 8.54 15.71 3.68
N VAL A 333 8.26 14.68 2.86
CA VAL A 333 7.85 13.35 3.34
C VAL A 333 8.93 12.71 4.19
N THR A 334 10.20 12.73 3.76
CA THR A 334 11.29 12.11 4.53
C THR A 334 11.38 12.72 5.92
N LYS A 335 11.35 14.06 6.03
CA LYS A 335 11.49 14.77 7.30
C LYS A 335 10.33 14.45 8.25
N GLU A 336 9.09 14.52 7.76
CA GLU A 336 7.89 14.22 8.54
C GLU A 336 7.86 12.76 9.01
N LEU A 337 8.23 11.82 8.12
CA LEU A 337 8.21 10.39 8.45
C LEU A 337 9.31 10.00 9.44
N MET A 338 10.51 10.58 9.32
CA MET A 338 11.58 10.40 10.31
C MET A 338 11.14 10.87 11.70
N TRP A 339 10.50 12.05 11.77
CA TRP A 339 9.98 12.57 13.02
C TRP A 339 8.87 11.67 13.59
N PHE A 340 7.93 11.23 12.75
CA PHE A 340 6.88 10.29 13.13
C PHE A 340 7.45 9.00 13.74
N CYS A 341 8.44 8.37 13.10
CA CYS A 341 9.12 7.19 13.64
C CYS A 341 9.76 7.47 15.01
N GLY A 342 10.38 8.65 15.18
CA GLY A 342 10.93 9.08 16.46
C GLY A 342 9.87 9.20 17.55
N GLN A 343 8.76 9.88 17.25
CA GLN A 343 7.65 10.06 18.20
C GLN A 343 6.91 8.75 18.50
N PHE A 344 6.74 7.88 17.52
CA PHE A 344 6.21 6.52 17.70
C PHE A 344 7.04 5.75 18.74
N ASN A 345 8.36 5.80 18.61
CA ASN A 345 9.27 5.11 19.54
C ASN A 345 9.20 5.71 20.94
N VAL A 346 9.11 7.03 21.06
CA VAL A 346 8.88 7.70 22.35
C VAL A 346 7.55 7.25 22.95
N LEU A 347 6.46 7.30 22.17
CA LEU A 347 5.12 6.94 22.60
C LEU A 347 5.07 5.50 23.15
N LEU A 348 5.63 4.52 22.42
CA LEU A 348 5.62 3.12 22.85
C LEU A 348 6.64 2.78 23.95
N SER A 349 7.59 3.67 24.23
CA SER A 349 8.51 3.52 25.38
C SER A 349 7.90 4.00 26.69
N ARG A 350 6.80 4.77 26.64
CA ARG A 350 6.17 5.35 27.83
C ARG A 350 5.30 4.30 28.53
N PRO A 351 5.40 4.16 29.87
CA PRO A 351 4.49 3.32 30.62
C PRO A 351 3.09 3.95 30.68
N ASN A 352 2.07 3.12 30.86
CA ASN A 352 0.68 3.54 31.15
C ASN A 352 0.03 4.45 30.08
N VAL A 353 0.47 4.38 28.83
CA VAL A 353 -0.22 5.02 27.71
C VAL A 353 -1.47 4.23 27.37
N ASP A 354 -2.60 4.92 27.19
CA ASP A 354 -3.84 4.29 26.77
C ASP A 354 -3.69 3.73 25.34
N PRO A 355 -4.01 2.45 25.10
CA PRO A 355 -3.73 1.81 23.82
C PRO A 355 -4.58 2.39 22.67
N PHE A 356 -5.79 2.90 22.95
CA PHE A 356 -6.62 3.58 21.95
C PHE A 356 -6.13 5.00 21.68
N ALA A 357 -5.64 5.70 22.71
CA ALA A 357 -4.99 6.99 22.52
C ALA A 357 -3.75 6.83 21.63
N ALA A 358 -2.89 5.85 21.89
CA ALA A 358 -1.73 5.58 21.03
C ALA A 358 -2.14 5.17 19.61
N CYS A 359 -3.14 4.27 19.47
CA CYS A 359 -3.67 3.85 18.18
C CYS A 359 -4.16 5.04 17.34
N ALA A 360 -4.95 5.94 17.95
CA ALA A 360 -5.50 7.12 17.30
C ALA A 360 -4.39 8.05 16.77
N TRP A 361 -3.37 8.34 17.59
CA TRP A 361 -2.24 9.19 17.18
C TRP A 361 -1.46 8.58 16.03
N ILE A 362 -1.02 7.32 16.18
CA ILE A 362 -0.18 6.62 15.19
C ILE A 362 -0.90 6.58 13.84
N HIS A 363 -2.17 6.20 13.87
CA HIS A 363 -2.99 6.09 12.67
C HIS A 363 -3.20 7.45 11.98
N HIS A 364 -3.69 8.45 12.72
CA HIS A 364 -4.02 9.79 12.16
C HIS A 364 -2.78 10.50 11.62
N VAL A 365 -1.67 10.49 12.36
CA VAL A 365 -0.44 11.18 11.94
C VAL A 365 0.14 10.52 10.69
N PHE A 366 0.22 9.19 10.65
CA PHE A 366 0.73 8.48 9.48
C PHE A 366 -0.11 8.75 8.22
N VAL A 367 -1.45 8.64 8.31
CA VAL A 367 -2.32 8.89 7.14
C VAL A 367 -2.30 10.35 6.70
N THR A 368 -2.00 11.28 7.61
CA THR A 368 -1.83 12.71 7.32
C THR A 368 -0.52 13.01 6.57
N ILE A 369 0.57 12.30 6.90
CA ILE A 369 1.82 12.34 6.12
C ILE A 369 1.59 11.72 4.74
N HIS A 370 0.89 10.59 4.70
CA HIS A 370 0.56 9.85 3.48
C HIS A 370 1.83 9.55 2.64
N PRO A 371 2.81 8.81 3.18
CA PRO A 371 4.17 8.79 2.62
C PRO A 371 4.33 7.99 1.32
N PHE A 372 3.39 7.09 1.00
CA PHE A 372 3.47 6.22 -0.18
C PHE A 372 2.53 6.67 -1.31
N GLN A 373 2.74 6.15 -2.53
CA GLN A 373 1.84 6.42 -3.67
C GLN A 373 0.42 5.93 -3.41
N ASP A 374 0.29 4.74 -2.79
CA ASP A 374 -0.97 4.08 -2.47
C ASP A 374 -0.78 3.17 -1.24
N GLY A 375 -1.82 2.50 -0.75
CA GLY A 375 -1.75 1.55 0.38
C GLY A 375 -1.68 2.20 1.76
N ASN A 376 -1.64 3.53 1.83
CA ASN A 376 -1.47 4.28 3.08
C ASN A 376 -2.57 3.99 4.11
N GLY A 377 -3.85 3.90 3.69
CA GLY A 377 -4.97 3.62 4.61
C GLY A 377 -4.90 2.23 5.24
N ARG A 378 -4.61 1.19 4.43
CA ARG A 378 -4.39 -0.19 4.90
C ARG A 378 -3.20 -0.27 5.86
N LEU A 379 -2.09 0.35 5.50
CA LEU A 379 -0.89 0.36 6.35
C LEU A 379 -1.13 1.15 7.64
N ALA A 380 -1.86 2.27 7.61
CA ALA A 380 -2.21 3.06 8.80
C ALA A 380 -2.97 2.21 9.84
N ARG A 381 -3.92 1.38 9.40
CA ARG A 381 -4.65 0.45 10.29
C ARG A 381 -3.75 -0.64 10.84
N ILE A 382 -2.85 -1.19 10.03
CA ILE A 382 -1.86 -2.20 10.46
C ILE A 382 -0.92 -1.62 11.52
N ILE A 383 -0.26 -0.48 11.26
CA ILE A 383 0.70 0.10 12.23
C ILE A 383 -0.01 0.73 13.44
N GLY A 384 -1.21 1.26 13.26
CA GLY A 384 -2.07 1.74 14.36
C GLY A 384 -2.51 0.62 15.30
N SER A 385 -2.53 -0.64 14.82
CA SER A 385 -2.82 -1.81 15.64
C SER A 385 -1.69 -2.17 16.62
N ILE A 386 -0.45 -1.72 16.39
CA ILE A 386 0.71 -2.10 17.21
C ILE A 386 0.51 -1.81 18.72
N PRO A 387 0.10 -0.61 19.17
CA PRO A 387 -0.20 -0.37 20.59
C PRO A 387 -1.31 -1.26 21.15
N LEU A 388 -2.34 -1.58 20.35
CA LEU A 388 -3.43 -2.47 20.76
C LEU A 388 -2.89 -3.88 21.02
N LEU A 389 -2.14 -4.42 20.05
CA LEU A 389 -1.54 -5.75 20.13
C LEU A 389 -0.61 -5.89 21.35
N ARG A 390 0.16 -4.84 21.67
CA ARG A 390 1.02 -4.81 22.85
C ARG A 390 0.26 -4.78 24.17
N ALA A 391 -0.96 -4.24 24.17
CA ALA A 391 -1.85 -4.23 25.32
C ALA A 391 -2.73 -5.50 25.41
N GLY A 392 -2.43 -6.54 24.62
CA GLY A 392 -3.20 -7.78 24.55
C GLY A 392 -4.55 -7.63 23.87
N LEU A 393 -4.81 -6.50 23.19
CA LEU A 393 -6.04 -6.27 22.44
C LEU A 393 -5.90 -6.80 21.00
N PRO A 394 -7.03 -7.15 20.34
CA PRO A 394 -7.03 -7.49 18.93
C PRO A 394 -6.59 -6.29 18.05
N PRO A 395 -6.16 -6.53 16.80
CA PRO A 395 -5.78 -5.44 15.90
C PRO A 395 -6.96 -4.52 15.56
N LEU A 396 -6.69 -3.29 15.14
CA LEU A 396 -7.70 -2.33 14.74
C LEU A 396 -8.50 -2.87 13.53
N SER A 397 -9.75 -3.22 13.77
CA SER A 397 -10.71 -3.62 12.74
C SER A 397 -11.83 -2.59 12.66
N ILE A 398 -12.01 -2.01 11.47
CA ILE A 398 -13.15 -1.14 11.16
C ILE A 398 -13.94 -1.87 10.06
N PRO A 399 -15.18 -2.31 10.33
CA PRO A 399 -15.99 -2.95 9.30
C PRO A 399 -16.40 -1.90 8.25
N ASN A 400 -16.62 -2.35 7.01
CA ASN A 400 -16.93 -1.44 5.91
C ASN A 400 -18.23 -0.63 6.16
N THR A 401 -19.16 -1.16 6.95
CA THR A 401 -20.36 -0.46 7.42
C THR A 401 -20.06 0.80 8.25
N HIS A 402 -18.89 0.88 8.89
CA HIS A 402 -18.42 2.05 9.65
C HIS A 402 -17.50 2.97 8.84
N LYS A 403 -17.26 2.69 7.55
CA LYS A 403 -16.34 3.46 6.69
C LYS A 403 -16.61 4.97 6.73
N LEU A 404 -17.87 5.39 6.59
CA LEU A 404 -18.21 6.81 6.55
C LEU A 404 -17.93 7.51 7.89
N ASN A 405 -18.28 6.89 9.01
CA ASN A 405 -18.01 7.45 10.35
C ASN A 405 -16.50 7.55 10.61
N TYR A 406 -15.75 6.52 10.21
CA TYR A 406 -14.30 6.50 10.32
C TYR A 406 -13.64 7.60 9.48
N LEU A 407 -14.06 7.80 8.23
CA LEU A 407 -13.55 8.88 7.38
C LEU A 407 -13.93 10.26 7.92
N ASP A 408 -15.15 10.43 8.45
CA ASP A 408 -15.58 11.66 9.10
C ASP A 408 -14.72 11.99 10.33
N ALA A 409 -14.46 11.00 11.19
CA ALA A 409 -13.60 11.18 12.36
C ALA A 409 -12.18 11.60 11.98
N LEU A 410 -11.58 11.00 10.94
CA LEU A 410 -10.27 11.42 10.40
C LEU A 410 -10.29 12.85 9.85
N ASN A 411 -11.36 13.22 9.14
CA ASN A 411 -11.50 14.57 8.60
C ASN A 411 -11.65 15.62 9.71
N ARG A 412 -12.35 15.29 10.81
CA ARG A 412 -12.51 16.16 11.98
C ARG A 412 -11.19 16.41 12.68
N ILE A 413 -10.45 15.35 13.05
CA ILE A 413 -9.17 15.53 13.74
C ILE A 413 -8.14 16.24 12.86
N ARG A 414 -8.14 16.00 11.54
CA ARG A 414 -7.23 16.72 10.64
C ARG A 414 -7.58 18.20 10.54
N ALA A 415 -8.87 18.54 10.58
CA ALA A 415 -9.35 19.92 10.59
C ALA A 415 -9.01 20.64 11.90
N ASP A 416 -9.05 19.95 13.04
CA ASP A 416 -8.81 20.50 14.37
C ASP A 416 -7.90 19.59 15.22
N ARG A 417 -6.58 19.68 14.97
CA ARG A 417 -5.58 18.74 15.51
C ARG A 417 -5.31 18.87 17.01
N HIS A 418 -5.72 19.98 17.61
CA HIS A 418 -5.51 20.25 19.03
C HIS A 418 -6.78 20.06 19.87
N SER A 419 -7.89 19.69 19.23
CA SER A 419 -9.15 19.45 19.92
C SER A 419 -9.17 18.07 20.57
N GLU A 420 -9.16 18.07 21.90
CA GLU A 420 -9.40 16.87 22.71
C GLU A 420 -10.72 16.19 22.32
N THR A 421 -11.76 16.98 21.99
CA THR A 421 -13.05 16.46 21.52
C THR A 421 -12.91 15.70 20.20
N SER A 422 -12.18 16.24 19.22
CA SER A 422 -11.95 15.54 17.95
C SER A 422 -11.09 14.29 18.14
N TYR A 423 -10.15 14.34 19.08
CA TYR A 423 -9.29 13.21 19.41
C TYR A 423 -10.07 12.07 20.08
N LEU A 424 -10.88 12.40 21.10
CA LEU A 424 -11.79 11.47 21.76
C LEU A 424 -12.80 10.87 20.77
N HIS A 425 -13.30 11.67 19.84
CA HIS A 425 -14.22 11.18 18.81
C HIS A 425 -13.55 10.15 17.88
N LEU A 426 -12.27 10.34 17.52
CA LEU A 426 -11.52 9.34 16.76
C LEU A 426 -11.33 8.05 17.58
N MET A 427 -10.95 8.17 18.85
CA MET A 427 -10.79 7.02 19.75
C MET A 427 -12.10 6.22 19.89
N GLN A 428 -13.23 6.91 20.10
CA GLN A 428 -14.57 6.30 20.17
C GLN A 428 -14.94 5.61 18.86
N THR A 429 -14.67 6.24 17.73
CA THR A 429 -14.96 5.65 16.41
C THR A 429 -14.14 4.38 16.17
N MET A 430 -12.86 4.38 16.56
CA MET A 430 -12.01 3.19 16.49
C MET A 430 -12.50 2.07 17.40
N PHE A 431 -12.86 2.39 18.64
CA PHE A 431 -13.44 1.44 19.58
C PHE A 431 -14.74 0.83 19.04
N GLN A 432 -15.68 1.67 18.60
CA GLN A 432 -16.96 1.22 18.04
C GLN A 432 -16.77 0.34 16.81
N GLY A 433 -15.79 0.64 15.96
CA GLY A 433 -15.44 -0.23 14.84
C GLY A 433 -14.99 -1.62 15.30
N MET A 434 -14.16 -1.69 16.34
CA MET A 434 -13.69 -2.98 16.89
C MET A 434 -14.81 -3.76 17.58
N ASP A 435 -15.67 -3.09 18.34
CA ASP A 435 -16.83 -3.68 19.02
C ASP A 435 -17.85 -4.24 18.00
N SER A 436 -18.20 -3.43 16.98
CA SER A 436 -19.01 -3.89 15.86
C SER A 436 -18.35 -5.04 15.09
N SER A 437 -17.01 -5.05 14.97
CA SER A 437 -16.31 -6.16 14.31
C SER A 437 -16.53 -7.49 15.03
N PHE A 438 -16.56 -7.51 16.37
CA PHE A 438 -16.87 -8.74 17.11
C PHE A 438 -18.32 -9.18 16.94
N THR A 439 -19.25 -8.22 16.94
CA THR A 439 -20.67 -8.51 16.70
C THR A 439 -20.89 -9.12 15.31
N LEU A 440 -20.28 -8.52 14.28
CA LEU A 440 -20.37 -9.00 12.90
C LEU A 440 -19.60 -10.31 12.69
N LEU A 441 -18.45 -10.47 13.35
CA LEU A 441 -17.71 -11.73 13.35
C LEU A 441 -18.60 -12.86 13.88
N GLY A 442 -19.37 -12.63 14.95
CA GLY A 442 -20.33 -13.59 15.49
C GLY A 442 -21.31 -14.14 14.45
N ALA A 443 -21.74 -13.33 13.48
CA ALA A 443 -22.63 -13.77 12.39
C ALA A 443 -21.93 -14.61 11.31
N CYS A 444 -20.60 -14.59 11.27
CA CYS A 444 -19.78 -15.43 10.39
C CYS A 444 -19.34 -16.74 11.05
N LEU A 445 -19.58 -16.92 12.34
CA LEU A 445 -19.14 -18.10 13.10
C LEU A 445 -20.23 -19.19 13.09
N PRO A 446 -19.83 -20.48 13.15
CA PRO A 446 -20.75 -21.62 13.11
C PRO A 446 -21.64 -21.75 14.34
#